data_AF-H1L0R2-F1
#
_entry.id   AF-H1L0R2-F1
#
_cell.length_a   1.000
_cell.length_b   1.000
_cell.length_c   1.000
_cell.angle_alpha   90.00
_cell.angle_beta   90.00
_cell.angle_gamma   90.00
#
_symmetry.space_group_name_H-M   'P 1'
#
loop_
_entity.id
_entity.type
_entity.pdbx_description
1 polymer ?
#
loop_
_entity_poly.entity_id
_entity_poly.type
_entity_poly.pdbx_seq_one_letter_code
_entity_poly.pdbx_strand_id
1 'polypeptide(L)' 'MTPEKKSGLICLILSFIGFGILLTTNSEIVTYMVFSIFTPMFIYGIGMFLIPPTRRKKDGQIPFRGW' A
#
# COMPACT_ATOMS: atom_id res chain seq x y z
N MET A 1 13.11 11.93 0.30
CA MET A 1 11.92 11.12 0.67
C MET A 1 12.39 10.07 1.68
N THR A 2 11.69 9.86 2.81
CA THR A 2 12.11 8.83 3.79
C THR A 2 12.00 7.42 3.18
N PRO A 3 12.76 6.42 3.65
CA PRO A 3 12.69 5.06 3.13
C PRO A 3 11.27 4.49 3.11
N GLU A 4 10.46 4.80 4.13
CA GLU A 4 9.07 4.33 4.23
C GLU A 4 8.17 5.03 3.21
N LYS A 5 8.38 6.33 2.97
CA LYS A 5 7.63 7.05 1.93
C LYS A 5 7.98 6.50 0.55
N LYS A 6 9.26 6.20 0.32
CA LYS A 6 9.72 5.58 -0.93
C LYS A 6 9.11 4.19 -1.12
N SER A 7 9.08 3.34 -0.08
CA SER A 7 8.42 2.03 -0.15
C SER A 7 6.91 2.16 -0.35
N GLY A 8 6.25 3.10 0.33
CA GLY A 8 4.84 3.43 0.12
C GLY A 8 4.52 3.84 -1.31
N LEU A 9 5.37 4.66 -1.94
CA LEU A 9 5.21 5.04 -3.35
C LEU A 9 5.31 3.83 -4.28
N ILE A 10 6.30 2.96 -4.06
CA ILE A 10 6.49 1.74 -4.85
C ILE A 10 5.28 0.82 -4.71
N CYS A 11 4.78 0.64 -3.48
CA CYS A 11 3.56 -0.14 -3.23
C CYS A 11 2.35 0.42 -3.98
N LEU A 12 2.16 1.74 -4.00
CA LEU A 12 1.09 2.38 -4.77
C LEU A 12 1.20 2.07 -6.26
N ILE A 13 2.38 2.29 -6.86
CA ILE A 13 2.62 2.04 -8.29
C ILE A 13 2.30 0.59 -8.63
N LEU A 14 2.81 -0.37 -7.84
CA LEU A 14 2.56 -1.80 -8.06
C LEU A 14 1.08 -2.15 -7.91
N SER A 15 0.38 -1.58 -6.93
CA SER A 15 -1.04 -1.82 -6.75
C SER A 15 -1.90 -1.29 -7.90
N PHE A 16 -1.58 -0.13 -8.47
CA PHE A 16 -2.27 0.38 -9.65
C PHE A 16 -2.05 -0.49 -10.89
N ILE A 17 -0.82 -0.97 -11.09
CA ILE A 17 -0.50 -1.92 -12.17
C ILE A 17 -1.29 -3.23 -11.96
N GLY A 18 -1.29 -3.75 -10.74
CA GLY A 18 -2.01 -4.96 -10.37
C GLY A 18 -3.52 -4.85 -10.59
N PHE A 19 -4.14 -3.73 -10.19
CA PHE A 19 -5.55 -3.48 -10.46
C PHE A 19 -5.85 -3.29 -11.94
N GLY A 20 -4.88 -2.85 -12.75
CA GLY A 20 -5.02 -2.82 -14.21
C GLY A 20 -5.31 -4.20 -14.82
N ILE A 21 -4.84 -5.29 -14.19
CA ILE A 21 -5.13 -6.68 -14.62
C ILE A 21 -6.63 -6.99 -14.49
N LEU A 22 -7.34 -6.34 -13.57
CA LEU A 22 -8.80 -6.52 -13.41
C LEU A 22 -9.59 -6.04 -14.63
N LEU A 23 -9.02 -5.13 -15.43
CA LEU A 23 -9.67 -4.61 -16.64
C LEU A 23 -9.66 -5.62 -17.79
N THR A 24 -8.84 -6.66 -17.72
CA THR A 24 -8.64 -7.63 -18.82
C THR A 24 -9.10 -9.05 -18.47
N THR A 25 -9.40 -9.32 -17.21
CA THR A 25 -9.81 -10.65 -16.74
C THR A 25 -11.29 -10.69 -16.37
N ASN A 26 -11.99 -11.75 -16.78
CA ASN A 26 -13.36 -12.06 -16.34
C ASN A 26 -13.39 -13.22 -15.33
N SER A 27 -12.23 -13.73 -14.90
CA SER A 27 -12.16 -14.81 -13.93
C SER A 27 -12.34 -14.28 -12.51
N GLU A 28 -13.36 -14.78 -11.81
CA GLU A 28 -13.61 -14.46 -10.40
C GLU A 28 -12.41 -14.83 -9.53
N ILE A 29 -11.80 -16.00 -9.77
CA ILE A 29 -10.63 -16.48 -9.02
C ILE A 29 -9.46 -15.50 -9.15
N VAL A 30 -9.16 -15.06 -10.38
CA VAL A 30 -8.09 -14.08 -10.62
C VAL A 30 -8.41 -12.76 -9.94
N THR A 31 -9.67 -12.34 -9.97
CA THR A 31 -10.13 -11.12 -9.28
C THR A 31 -9.85 -11.20 -7.79
N TYR A 32 -10.24 -12.28 -7.11
CA TYR A 32 -9.97 -12.46 -5.69
C TYR A 32 -8.46 -12.49 -5.37
N MET A 33 -7.66 -13.17 -6.18
CA MET A 33 -6.20 -13.20 -6.00
C MET A 33 -5.59 -11.81 -6.14
N VAL A 34 -5.92 -11.07 -7.19
CA VAL A 34 -5.45 -9.71 -7.42
C VAL A 34 -5.85 -8.80 -6.25
N PHE A 35 -7.10 -8.83 -5.81
CA PHE A 35 -7.53 -8.05 -4.64
C PHE A 35 -6.74 -8.43 -3.38
N SER A 36 -6.60 -9.71 -3.06
CA SER A 36 -5.89 -10.16 -1.85
C SER A 36 -4.43 -9.68 -1.77
N ILE A 37 -3.76 -9.54 -2.90
CA ILE A 37 -2.36 -9.11 -2.98
C ILE A 37 -2.25 -7.59 -3.02
N PHE A 38 -2.98 -6.93 -3.93
CA PHE A 38 -2.76 -5.53 -4.24
C PHE A 38 -3.52 -4.56 -3.33
N THR A 39 -4.64 -4.97 -2.73
CA THR A 39 -5.38 -4.15 -1.76
C THR A 39 -4.56 -3.80 -0.51
N PRO A 40 -3.91 -4.74 0.20
CA PRO A 40 -3.09 -4.36 1.37
C PRO A 40 -1.90 -3.46 0.96
N MET A 41 -1.32 -3.67 -0.22
CA MET A 41 -0.26 -2.79 -0.75
C MET A 41 -0.76 -1.37 -1.02
N PHE A 42 -1.95 -1.25 -1.60
CA PHE A 42 -2.60 0.03 -1.85
C PHE A 42 -2.90 0.79 -0.55
N ILE A 43 -3.50 0.10 0.43
CA ILE A 43 -3.81 0.67 1.75
C ILE A 43 -2.54 1.12 2.47
N TYR A 44 -1.49 0.28 2.48
CA TYR A 44 -0.18 0.64 3.03
C TYR A 44 0.37 1.90 2.34
N GLY A 45 0.35 1.89 1.00
CA GLY A 45 0.77 3.01 0.17
C GLY A 45 0.08 4.32 0.55
N ILE A 46 -1.26 4.35 0.58
CA ILE A 46 -2.03 5.53 0.99
C ILE A 46 -1.69 5.95 2.43
N GLY A 47 -1.67 4.99 3.36
CA GLY A 47 -1.36 5.24 4.76
C GLY A 47 0.03 5.86 4.95
N MET A 48 0.99 5.53 4.08
CA MET A 48 2.31 6.14 4.11
C MET A 48 2.31 7.65 3.84
N PHE A 49 1.41 8.13 2.99
CA PHE A 49 1.33 9.55 2.63
C PHE A 49 0.39 10.35 3.53
N LEU A 50 -0.69 9.74 4.02
CA LEU A 50 -1.66 10.42 4.88
C LEU A 50 -1.19 10.53 6.34
N ILE A 51 -0.36 9.59 6.81
CA ILE A 51 0.07 9.60 8.22
C ILE A 51 1.21 10.61 8.40
N PRO A 52 1.04 11.62 9.27
CA PRO A 52 2.03 12.67 9.45
C PRO A 52 3.35 12.10 10.02
N PRO A 53 4.51 12.67 9.64
CA PRO A 53 5.83 12.22 10.11
C PRO A 53 5.97 12.27 11.63
N THR A 54 5.25 13.18 12.29
CA THR A 54 5.24 13.35 13.74
C THR A 54 4.76 12.12 14.50
N ARG A 55 4.00 11.21 13.85
CA ARG A 55 3.58 9.91 14.41
C ARG A 55 4.57 8.77 14.16
N ARG A 56 5.66 9.02 13.42
CA ARG A 56 6.74 8.07 13.11
C ARG A 56 8.07 8.69 13.52
N LYS A 57 8.28 8.86 14.83
CA LYS A 57 9.52 9.46 15.35
C LYS A 57 10.74 8.53 15.21
N LYS A 58 10.52 7.23 15.04
CA LYS A 58 11.56 6.22 14.83
C LYS A 58 11.14 5.22 13.75
N ASP A 59 12.09 4.77 12.96
CA ASP A 59 11.88 3.71 11.96
C ASP A 59 11.32 2.46 12.65
N GLY A 60 10.23 1.89 12.11
CA GLY A 60 9.54 0.74 12.69
C GLY A 60 8.46 1.04 13.74
N GLN A 61 8.24 2.30 14.15
CA GLN A 61 7.10 2.64 15.01
C GLN A 61 5.77 2.57 14.23
N ILE A 62 4.84 1.77 14.75
CA ILE A 62 3.48 1.69 14.23
C ILE A 62 2.77 3.01 14.57
N PRO A 63 2.20 3.72 13.59
CA PRO A 63 1.70 5.10 13.76
C PRO A 63 0.49 5.29 14.68
N PHE A 64 -0.01 4.20 15.27
CA PHE A 64 -1.14 4.17 16.20
C PHE A 64 -0.74 3.82 17.65
N ARG A 65 0.51 3.40 17.87
CA ARG A 65 1.06 3.30 19.23
C ARG A 65 1.84 4.58 19.49
N GLY A 66 1.14 5.57 20.06
CA GLY A 66 1.83 6.57 20.87
C GLY A 66 2.54 5.84 22.01
N TRP A 67 3.60 6.46 22.53
CA TRP A 67 4.57 5.93 23.50
C TRP A 67 5.82 5.34 22.82
#